data_AF-A0A7S3BZD8-F1
#
_entry.id   AF-A0A7S3BZD8-F1
#
_cell.length_a   1.000
_cell.length_b   1.000
_cell.length_c   1.000
_cell.angle_alpha   90.00
_cell.angle_beta   90.00
_cell.angle_gamma   90.00
#
_symmetry.space_group_name_H-M   'P 1'
#
loop_
_entity.id
_entity.type
_entity.pdbx_description
1 polymer ?
#
loop_
_entity_poly.entity_id
_entity_poly.type
_entity_poly.pdbx_seq_one_letter_code
_entity_poly.pdbx_strand_id
1 'polypeptide(L)'
;MQACWVSVDDRPAYDAFDSLFKRMGLPQMLSPIVGKNCGVRLYSAFYVVRSRCAGHNFHTDYAPEAGMNAMTLITPLCDYDETESFQLSYVAHQGGLRNRGSLDEGDPGSEIRRYEYRKGRAIVFGSKFMHSTEPGSGRGGEPHAYLCFTLGTTDQASWPTIERTLGTQSRVVVQPDGAFGFTRLGDQIEEAVRLYRAER
;
A
#
# COMPACT_ATOMS: atom_id res chain seq x y z
N MET A 1 -2.19 20.18 -5.28
CA MET A 1 -2.40 18.95 -6.05
C MET A 1 -3.01 17.91 -5.12
N GLN A 2 -4.07 17.23 -5.57
CA GLN A 2 -4.67 16.06 -4.92
C GLN A 2 -3.70 14.87 -5.08
N ALA A 3 -3.79 13.83 -4.22
CA ALA A 3 -2.88 12.69 -4.28
C ALA A 3 -2.87 12.01 -5.68
N CYS A 4 -1.69 11.66 -6.18
CA CYS A 4 -1.46 10.97 -7.44
C CYS A 4 -0.74 9.64 -7.18
N TRP A 5 -1.18 8.59 -7.85
CA TRP A 5 -0.57 7.26 -7.77
C TRP A 5 0.09 6.95 -9.10
N VAL A 6 1.39 6.66 -9.06
CA VAL A 6 2.16 6.23 -10.23
C VAL A 6 2.55 4.78 -10.00
N SER A 7 1.83 3.85 -10.63
CA SER A 7 2.04 2.41 -10.48
C SER A 7 2.84 1.81 -11.62
N VAL A 8 3.38 0.61 -11.38
CA VAL A 8 3.92 -0.23 -12.46
C VAL A 8 2.82 -0.53 -13.49
N ASP A 9 3.21 -0.53 -14.76
CA ASP A 9 2.27 -0.72 -15.88
C ASP A 9 2.65 -1.88 -16.81
N ASP A 10 3.87 -2.41 -16.67
CA ASP A 10 4.36 -3.53 -17.46
C ASP A 10 5.34 -4.40 -16.68
N ARG A 11 5.76 -5.50 -17.32
CA ARG A 11 6.66 -6.48 -16.73
C ARG A 11 8.06 -5.90 -16.44
N PRO A 12 8.71 -5.17 -17.37
CA PRO A 12 10.00 -4.52 -17.08
C PRO A 12 9.98 -3.58 -15.86
N ALA A 13 8.95 -2.73 -15.73
CA ALA A 13 8.80 -1.85 -14.59
C ALA A 13 8.63 -2.65 -13.29
N TYR A 14 7.77 -3.69 -13.31
CA TYR A 14 7.62 -4.60 -12.18
C TYR A 14 8.95 -5.27 -11.79
N ASP A 15 9.68 -5.84 -12.75
CA ASP A 15 10.93 -6.57 -12.48
C ASP A 15 12.01 -5.68 -11.83
N ALA A 16 12.03 -4.38 -12.16
CA ALA A 16 12.91 -3.42 -11.50
C ALA A 16 12.57 -3.25 -10.01
N PHE A 17 11.28 -3.15 -9.66
CA PHE A 17 10.83 -3.06 -8.27
C PHE A 17 10.93 -4.39 -7.53
N ASP A 18 10.67 -5.53 -8.17
CA ASP A 18 10.87 -6.85 -7.57
C ASP A 18 12.35 -7.10 -7.26
N SER A 19 13.24 -6.66 -8.16
CA SER A 19 14.69 -6.69 -7.91
C SER A 19 15.09 -5.79 -6.72
N LEU A 20 14.48 -4.61 -6.57
CA LEU A 20 14.67 -3.76 -5.39
C LEU A 20 14.15 -4.42 -4.12
N PHE A 21 12.91 -4.94 -4.15
CA PHE A 21 12.25 -5.66 -3.06
C PHE A 21 13.12 -6.82 -2.54
N LYS A 22 13.68 -7.62 -3.45
CA LYS A 22 14.62 -8.70 -3.12
C LYS A 22 15.95 -8.20 -2.56
N ARG A 23 16.55 -7.16 -3.15
CA ARG A 23 17.82 -6.58 -2.66
C ARG A 23 17.68 -5.96 -1.26
N MET A 24 16.50 -5.45 -0.91
CA MET A 24 16.21 -4.97 0.43
C MET A 24 16.09 -6.11 1.47
N GLY A 25 16.12 -7.38 1.05
CA GLY A 25 15.97 -8.54 1.94
C GLY A 25 14.55 -8.68 2.52
N LEU A 26 13.57 -7.99 1.94
CA LEU A 26 12.19 -7.98 2.43
C LEU A 26 11.53 -9.37 2.44
N PRO A 27 11.72 -10.25 1.43
CA PRO A 27 11.16 -11.59 1.48
C PRO A 27 11.59 -12.37 2.72
N GLN A 28 12.89 -12.33 3.05
CA GLN A 28 13.47 -13.06 4.19
C GLN A 28 13.09 -12.41 5.51
N MET A 29 13.03 -11.07 5.55
CA MET A 29 12.63 -10.32 6.74
C MET A 29 11.17 -10.56 7.12
N LEU A 30 10.28 -10.66 6.12
CA LEU A 30 8.83 -10.73 6.33
C LEU A 30 8.28 -12.15 6.34
N SER A 31 9.03 -13.17 5.88
CA SER A 31 8.57 -14.57 5.89
C SER A 31 8.14 -15.11 7.27
N PRO A 32 8.70 -14.67 8.42
CA PRO A 32 8.19 -15.12 9.72
C PRO A 32 6.82 -14.53 10.09
N ILE A 33 6.40 -13.46 9.40
CA ILE A 33 5.19 -12.68 9.69
C ILE A 33 4.09 -13.02 8.68
N VAL A 34 4.46 -13.08 7.39
CA VAL A 34 3.55 -13.27 6.27
C VAL A 34 3.41 -14.75 5.97
N GLY A 35 2.20 -15.29 6.17
CA GLY A 35 1.81 -16.63 5.73
C GLY A 35 2.65 -17.76 6.37
N LYS A 36 2.03 -18.57 7.24
CA LYS A 36 2.75 -19.71 7.83
C LYS A 36 3.14 -20.71 6.74
N ASN A 37 4.44 -20.95 6.56
CA ASN A 37 5.03 -21.96 5.67
C ASN A 37 4.95 -21.68 4.15
N CYS A 38 4.87 -20.41 3.75
CA CYS A 38 4.89 -20.00 2.35
C CYS A 38 5.87 -18.83 2.14
N GLY A 39 6.32 -18.64 0.90
CA GLY A 39 7.19 -17.52 0.53
C GLY A 39 6.44 -16.18 0.52
N VAL A 40 7.19 -15.09 0.45
CA VAL A 40 6.67 -13.71 0.32
C VAL A 40 6.96 -13.18 -1.08
N ARG A 41 5.98 -12.50 -1.67
CA ARG A 41 6.04 -11.96 -3.04
C ARG A 41 5.60 -10.51 -3.08
N LEU A 42 6.23 -9.73 -3.97
CA LEU A 42 5.73 -8.41 -4.37
C LEU A 42 4.58 -8.58 -5.37
N TYR A 43 3.40 -8.07 -5.05
CA TYR A 43 2.26 -8.10 -5.97
C TYR A 43 2.26 -6.91 -6.93
N SER A 44 2.54 -5.71 -6.41
CA SER A 44 2.60 -4.47 -7.17
C SER A 44 3.42 -3.41 -6.42
N ALA A 45 3.88 -2.40 -7.14
CA ALA A 45 4.67 -1.29 -6.62
C ALA A 45 4.18 0.04 -7.22
N PHE A 46 4.24 1.09 -6.42
CA PHE A 46 3.81 2.42 -6.84
C PHE A 46 4.53 3.53 -6.07
N TYR A 47 4.53 4.72 -6.65
CA TYR A 47 4.78 5.96 -5.95
C TYR A 47 3.46 6.64 -5.58
N VAL A 48 3.28 6.95 -4.30
CA VAL A 48 2.21 7.82 -3.85
C VAL A 48 2.78 9.23 -3.74
N VAL A 49 2.32 10.13 -4.61
CA VAL A 49 2.79 11.51 -4.70
C VAL A 49 1.69 12.45 -4.24
N ARG A 50 2.02 13.40 -3.36
CA ARG A 50 1.04 14.34 -2.80
C ARG A 50 1.67 15.71 -2.59
N SER A 51 0.91 16.77 -2.88
CA SER A 51 1.32 18.14 -2.54
C SER A 51 0.33 18.86 -1.63
N ARG A 52 -0.87 18.29 -1.42
CA ARG A 52 -1.89 18.76 -0.48
C ARG A 52 -2.75 17.60 0.05
N CYS A 53 -3.11 17.66 1.33
CA CYS A 53 -4.10 16.80 1.99
C CYS A 53 -5.04 17.70 2.79
N ALA A 54 -6.33 17.70 2.48
CA ALA A 54 -7.29 18.65 3.07
C ALA A 54 -7.80 18.22 4.46
N GLY A 55 -7.78 16.92 4.74
CA GLY A 55 -8.34 16.33 5.95
C GLY A 55 -7.88 14.88 6.07
N HIS A 56 -8.01 14.31 7.26
CA HIS A 56 -7.79 12.89 7.42
C HIS A 56 -8.83 12.10 6.62
N ASN A 57 -8.36 11.02 6.02
CA ASN A 57 -9.17 9.96 5.45
C ASN A 57 -8.66 8.65 6.06
N PHE A 58 -9.16 8.31 7.25
CA PHE A 58 -8.77 7.08 7.92
C PHE A 58 -9.35 5.87 7.21
N HIS A 59 -8.49 4.92 6.91
CA HIS A 59 -8.85 3.67 6.24
C HIS A 59 -7.89 2.55 6.63
N THR A 60 -8.27 1.34 6.27
CA THR A 60 -7.39 0.18 6.23
C THR A 60 -7.21 -0.23 4.77
N ASP A 61 -6.01 -0.64 4.38
CA ASP A 61 -5.77 -1.10 3.02
C ASP A 61 -6.52 -2.39 2.72
N TYR A 62 -6.43 -3.38 3.61
CA TYR A 62 -6.96 -4.72 3.37
C TYR A 62 -8.16 -5.03 4.26
N ALA A 63 -9.05 -5.87 3.73
CA ALA A 63 -10.12 -6.47 4.50
C ALA A 63 -9.56 -7.26 5.71
N PRO A 64 -10.28 -7.32 6.85
CA PRO A 64 -9.87 -8.03 8.05
C PRO A 64 -9.37 -9.47 7.83
N GLU A 65 -9.95 -10.17 6.87
CA GLU A 65 -9.67 -11.57 6.55
C GLU A 65 -8.32 -11.76 5.86
N ALA A 66 -7.76 -10.71 5.24
CA ALA A 66 -6.42 -10.79 4.66
C ALA A 66 -5.35 -10.99 5.75
N GLY A 67 -5.64 -10.61 7.01
CA GLY A 67 -4.72 -10.83 8.12
C GLY A 67 -3.34 -10.24 7.84
N MET A 68 -2.30 -11.07 7.99
CA MET A 68 -0.92 -10.76 7.62
C MET A 68 -0.52 -11.41 6.28
N ASN A 69 -1.47 -11.96 5.52
CA ASN A 69 -1.21 -12.57 4.21
C ASN A 69 -1.00 -11.53 3.11
N ALA A 70 -1.36 -10.27 3.37
CA ALA A 70 -0.97 -9.12 2.57
C ALA A 70 -0.57 -7.97 3.49
N MET A 71 0.42 -7.20 3.04
CA MET A 71 0.96 -6.06 3.75
C MET A 71 1.30 -4.94 2.79
N THR A 72 1.23 -3.72 3.31
CA THR A 72 1.73 -2.52 2.66
C THR A 72 3.04 -2.13 3.32
N LEU A 73 4.06 -1.88 2.50
CA LEU A 73 5.25 -1.14 2.91
C LEU A 73 5.16 0.26 2.33
N ILE A 74 5.47 1.28 3.14
CA ILE A 74 5.58 2.66 2.67
C ILE A 74 6.83 3.34 3.28
N THR A 75 7.57 4.07 2.45
CA THR A 75 8.78 4.80 2.85
C THR A 75 8.96 6.07 2.01
N PRO A 76 9.43 7.19 2.59
CA PRO A 76 9.68 8.41 1.81
C PRO A 76 10.93 8.24 0.93
N LEU A 77 10.94 8.86 -0.24
CA LEU A 77 12.11 8.82 -1.14
C LEU A 77 13.27 9.70 -0.66
N CYS A 78 12.96 10.74 0.10
CA CYS A 78 13.92 11.65 0.71
C CYS A 78 13.39 12.19 2.04
N ASP A 79 14.25 12.88 2.78
CA ASP A 79 13.78 13.72 3.89
C ASP A 79 13.20 14.99 3.29
N TYR A 80 11.99 15.36 3.69
CA TYR A 80 11.27 16.54 3.21
C TYR A 80 11.40 17.67 4.22
N ASP A 81 11.42 18.92 3.73
CA ASP A 81 11.47 20.13 4.59
C ASP A 81 10.18 20.36 5.38
N GLU A 82 9.07 19.86 4.87
CA GLU A 82 7.79 19.87 5.57
C GLU A 82 7.71 18.69 6.53
N THR A 83 7.86 19.00 7.82
CA THR A 83 7.89 18.01 8.90
C THR A 83 6.73 18.16 9.87
N GLU A 84 5.83 19.13 9.73
CA GLU A 84 4.69 19.31 10.64
C GLU A 84 3.45 18.56 10.14
N SER A 85 3.38 18.29 8.83
CA SER A 85 2.32 17.56 8.14
C SER A 85 2.85 16.40 7.29
N PHE A 86 1.95 15.73 6.54
CA PHE A 86 2.23 14.58 5.66
C PHE A 86 2.91 13.37 6.32
N GLN A 87 2.91 13.30 7.65
CA GLN A 87 3.27 12.09 8.35
C GLN A 87 2.11 11.10 8.33
N LEU A 88 2.38 9.89 8.80
CA LEU A 88 1.37 8.84 8.91
C LEU A 88 0.67 8.95 10.27
N SER A 89 -0.59 9.34 10.26
CA SER A 89 -1.45 9.19 11.44
C SER A 89 -2.01 7.79 11.49
N TYR A 90 -2.03 7.17 12.67
CA TYR A 90 -2.60 5.84 12.85
C TYR A 90 -3.34 5.75 14.18
N VAL A 91 -4.37 4.92 14.22
CA VAL A 91 -5.14 4.68 15.44
C VAL A 91 -4.46 3.58 16.25
N ALA A 92 -3.96 3.94 17.44
CA ALA A 92 -3.40 3.01 18.40
C ALA A 92 -4.46 2.59 19.42
N HIS A 93 -4.57 1.30 19.71
CA HIS A 93 -5.41 0.81 20.80
C HIS A 93 -4.61 0.66 22.09
N GLN A 94 -5.08 1.27 23.18
CA GLN A 94 -4.56 0.98 24.51
C GLN A 94 -5.17 -0.35 25.02
N GLY A 95 -4.50 -1.45 24.71
CA GLY A 95 -4.88 -2.79 25.18
C GLY A 95 -4.59 -3.84 24.11
N GLY A 96 -3.45 -4.53 24.24
CA GLY A 96 -2.93 -5.43 23.22
C GLY A 96 -3.92 -6.46 22.68
N LEU A 97 -3.79 -6.80 21.39
CA LEU A 97 -4.25 -8.00 20.67
C LEU A 97 -5.59 -8.64 21.12
N ARG A 98 -6.56 -7.88 21.61
CA ARG A 98 -7.92 -8.39 21.84
C ARG A 98 -8.74 -8.10 20.59
N ASN A 99 -9.30 -9.17 20.01
CA ASN A 99 -10.29 -9.16 18.94
C ASN A 99 -11.42 -8.17 19.28
N ARG A 100 -11.30 -6.92 18.83
CA ARG A 100 -12.42 -5.99 18.72
C ARG A 100 -12.70 -5.78 17.24
N GLY A 101 -13.96 -6.01 16.89
CA GLY A 101 -14.47 -6.08 15.52
C GLY A 101 -14.79 -4.73 14.88
N SER A 102 -14.44 -3.61 15.51
CA SER A 102 -14.61 -2.27 14.96
C SER A 102 -13.35 -1.45 15.27
N LEU A 103 -12.76 -0.89 14.22
CA LEU A 103 -11.65 0.06 14.25
C LEU A 103 -12.20 1.46 13.97
N ASP A 104 -13.29 1.85 14.61
CA ASP A 104 -13.86 3.18 14.39
C ASP A 104 -13.07 4.22 15.18
N GLU A 105 -12.94 5.44 14.63
CA GLU A 105 -12.36 6.63 15.28
C GLU A 105 -13.08 7.06 16.59
N GLY A 106 -14.04 6.26 17.06
CA GLY A 106 -14.81 6.48 18.29
C GLY A 106 -14.73 5.34 19.32
N ASP A 107 -13.88 4.30 19.14
CA ASP A 107 -13.75 3.26 20.17
C ASP A 107 -13.14 3.89 21.45
N PRO A 108 -13.84 3.84 22.60
CA PRO A 108 -13.28 4.34 23.86
C PRO A 108 -11.99 3.59 24.20
N GLY A 109 -10.85 4.30 24.12
CA GLY A 109 -9.50 3.76 24.30
C GLY A 109 -8.60 3.79 23.06
N SER A 110 -9.12 4.29 21.94
CA SER A 110 -8.33 4.60 20.74
C SER A 110 -7.62 5.96 20.87
N GLU A 111 -6.35 6.02 20.46
CA GLU A 111 -5.53 7.23 20.45
C GLU A 111 -4.94 7.43 19.05
N ILE A 112 -5.10 8.61 18.45
CA ILE A 112 -4.41 8.94 17.20
C ILE A 112 -2.94 9.20 17.53
N ARG A 113 -2.07 8.41 16.91
CA ARG A 113 -0.62 8.55 16.99
C ARG A 113 -0.04 8.89 15.63
N ARG A 114 1.22 9.29 15.65
CA ARG A 114 1.97 9.75 14.49
C ARG A 114 3.22 8.91 14.31
N TYR A 115 3.44 8.43 13.09
CA TYR A 115 4.71 7.87 12.65
C TYR A 115 5.40 8.89 11.75
N GLU A 116 6.55 9.38 12.21
CA GLU A 116 7.40 10.29 11.44
C GLU A 116 8.17 9.53 10.35
N TYR A 117 7.89 9.89 9.10
CA TYR A 117 8.66 9.45 7.96
C TYR A 117 10.06 10.04 7.99
N ARG A 118 11.05 9.17 7.76
CA ARG A 118 12.45 9.54 7.56
C ARG A 118 13.04 8.69 6.46
N LYS A 119 13.91 9.26 5.65
CA LYS A 119 14.60 8.54 4.57
C LYS A 119 15.30 7.31 5.13
N GLY A 120 15.18 6.20 4.40
CA GLY A 120 15.77 4.91 4.80
C GLY A 120 15.00 4.20 5.92
N ARG A 121 13.87 4.74 6.40
CA ARG A 121 12.95 4.06 7.31
C ARG A 121 11.64 3.78 6.59
N ALA A 122 11.22 2.52 6.66
CA ALA A 122 9.92 2.09 6.17
C ALA A 122 9.05 1.68 7.35
N ILE A 123 7.74 1.80 7.17
CA ILE A 123 6.74 1.11 7.99
C ILE A 123 6.10 0.03 7.14
N VAL A 124 5.85 -1.12 7.75
CA VAL A 124 5.16 -2.26 7.13
C VAL A 124 3.96 -2.62 8.01
N PHE A 125 2.78 -2.72 7.42
CA PHE A 125 1.55 -3.03 8.14
C PHE A 125 0.62 -3.90 7.31
N GLY A 126 -0.14 -4.77 7.99
CA GLY A 126 -1.11 -5.67 7.38
C GLY A 126 -2.55 -5.13 7.47
N SER A 127 -3.52 -6.04 7.39
CA SER A 127 -4.93 -5.72 7.63
C SER A 127 -5.14 -5.08 9.01
N LYS A 128 -6.26 -4.37 9.15
CA LYS A 128 -6.69 -3.73 10.41
C LYS A 128 -5.81 -2.59 10.93
N PHE A 129 -4.79 -2.18 10.17
CA PHE A 129 -4.01 -0.99 10.50
C PHE A 129 -4.73 0.26 10.00
N MET A 130 -5.53 0.88 10.89
CA MET A 130 -6.27 2.10 10.59
C MET A 130 -5.33 3.29 10.54
N HIS A 131 -5.21 3.91 9.38
CA HIS A 131 -4.23 4.97 9.15
C HIS A 131 -4.70 6.02 8.15
N SER A 132 -4.02 7.16 8.18
CA SER A 132 -4.25 8.27 7.27
C SER A 132 -2.99 9.10 7.09
N THR A 133 -2.99 9.97 6.09
CA THR A 133 -1.97 11.01 5.95
C THR A 133 -2.41 12.24 6.72
N GLU A 134 -1.50 12.87 7.46
CA GLU A 134 -1.77 14.14 8.12
C GLU A 134 -2.19 15.22 7.12
N PRO A 135 -3.23 16.02 7.42
CA PRO A 135 -3.61 17.18 6.63
C PRO A 135 -2.47 18.19 6.56
N GLY A 136 -2.36 18.86 5.42
CA GLY A 136 -1.32 19.85 5.20
C GLY A 136 -1.00 20.06 3.72
N SER A 137 0.08 20.78 3.49
CA SER A 137 0.60 21.10 2.17
C SER A 137 2.10 21.12 2.20
N GLY A 138 2.74 20.62 1.14
CA GLY A 138 4.18 20.67 1.02
C GLY A 138 4.67 22.12 1.01
N ARG A 139 5.84 22.36 1.60
CA ARG A 139 6.47 23.69 1.64
C ARG A 139 6.65 24.21 0.22
N GLY A 140 6.12 25.41 -0.07
CA GLY A 140 6.15 25.98 -1.42
C GLY A 140 5.40 25.15 -2.49
N GLY A 141 4.55 24.20 -2.08
CA GLY A 141 3.86 23.29 -2.97
C GLY A 141 4.68 22.07 -3.40
N GLU A 142 5.82 21.80 -2.75
CA GLU A 142 6.67 20.64 -3.04
C GLU A 142 5.87 19.32 -3.00
N PRO A 143 6.01 18.45 -4.01
CA PRO A 143 5.41 17.12 -3.98
C PRO A 143 6.22 16.16 -3.10
N HIS A 144 5.56 15.55 -2.12
CA HIS A 144 6.10 14.45 -1.34
C HIS A 144 5.80 13.13 -2.03
N ALA A 145 6.84 12.34 -2.31
CA ALA A 145 6.77 11.06 -2.97
C ALA A 145 7.20 9.93 -2.04
N TYR A 146 6.38 8.89 -1.98
CA TYR A 146 6.60 7.73 -1.14
C TYR A 146 6.65 6.50 -2.02
N LEU A 147 7.67 5.66 -1.82
CA LEU A 147 7.68 4.32 -2.39
C LEU A 147 6.72 3.45 -1.58
N CYS A 148 5.80 2.80 -2.27
CA CYS A 148 4.87 1.87 -1.69
C CYS A 148 4.95 0.51 -2.39
N PHE A 149 4.97 -0.55 -1.59
CA PHE A 149 4.84 -1.92 -2.06
C PHE A 149 3.61 -2.56 -1.47
N THR A 150 2.86 -3.25 -2.31
CA THR A 150 1.88 -4.25 -1.87
C THR A 150 2.51 -5.62 -2.05
N LEU A 151 2.64 -6.35 -0.95
CA LEU A 151 3.33 -7.63 -0.89
C LEU A 151 2.52 -8.61 -0.05
N GLY A 152 2.81 -9.90 -0.18
CA GLY A 152 2.11 -10.89 0.62
C GLY A 152 2.55 -12.32 0.38
N THR A 153 1.73 -13.23 0.85
CA THR A 153 1.93 -14.67 0.77
C THR A 153 2.00 -15.20 -0.67
N THR A 154 2.69 -16.33 -0.86
CA THR A 154 2.63 -17.12 -2.10
C THR A 154 1.52 -18.17 -2.07
N ASP A 155 0.73 -18.23 -0.99
CA ASP A 155 -0.46 -19.08 -0.89
C ASP A 155 -1.61 -18.55 -1.75
N GLN A 156 -1.93 -19.28 -2.83
CA GLN A 156 -3.00 -18.93 -3.76
C GLN A 156 -4.38 -18.94 -3.10
N ALA A 157 -4.60 -19.72 -2.04
CA ALA A 157 -5.90 -19.76 -1.35
C ALA A 157 -6.26 -18.42 -0.69
N SER A 158 -5.26 -17.61 -0.36
CA SER A 158 -5.45 -16.27 0.20
C SER A 158 -5.79 -15.21 -0.86
N TRP A 159 -5.55 -15.49 -2.15
CA TRP A 159 -5.65 -14.50 -3.23
C TRP A 159 -7.03 -13.82 -3.35
N PRO A 160 -8.17 -14.54 -3.29
CA PRO A 160 -9.49 -13.91 -3.48
C PRO A 160 -9.80 -12.80 -2.48
N THR A 161 -9.20 -12.84 -1.29
CA THR A 161 -9.34 -11.79 -0.27
C THR A 161 -8.39 -10.62 -0.54
N ILE A 162 -7.17 -10.91 -0.98
CA ILE A 162 -6.12 -9.92 -1.25
C ILE A 162 -6.44 -9.09 -2.49
N GLU A 163 -6.86 -9.75 -3.58
CA GLU A 163 -7.10 -9.12 -4.88
C GLU A 163 -8.16 -8.00 -4.82
N ARG A 164 -9.16 -8.13 -3.94
CA ARG A 164 -10.22 -7.11 -3.78
C ARG A 164 -9.68 -5.71 -3.53
N THR A 165 -8.53 -5.63 -2.85
CA THR A 165 -7.84 -4.36 -2.55
C THR A 165 -6.93 -3.94 -3.70
N LEU A 166 -6.11 -4.87 -4.20
CA LEU A 166 -5.11 -4.57 -5.23
C LEU A 166 -5.74 -4.25 -6.59
N GLY A 167 -6.95 -4.77 -6.82
CA GLY A 167 -7.67 -4.69 -8.09
C GLY A 167 -7.99 -3.27 -8.58
N THR A 168 -7.80 -2.24 -7.76
CA THR A 168 -8.11 -0.84 -8.08
C THR A 168 -6.90 0.09 -8.11
N GLN A 169 -5.70 -0.38 -7.78
CA GLN A 169 -4.55 0.49 -7.51
C GLN A 169 -3.54 0.57 -8.67
N SER A 170 -3.53 -0.43 -9.54
CA SER A 170 -2.58 -0.53 -10.66
C SER A 170 -3.21 -1.26 -11.82
N ARG A 171 -2.73 -1.04 -13.05
CA ARG A 171 -3.23 -1.75 -14.25
C ARG A 171 -2.80 -3.22 -14.25
N VAL A 172 -1.57 -3.50 -13.82
CA VAL A 172 -0.99 -4.86 -13.77
C VAL A 172 -0.72 -5.33 -12.35
N VAL A 173 -0.69 -6.64 -12.15
CA VAL A 173 -0.37 -7.27 -10.87
C VAL A 173 0.33 -8.60 -11.08
N VAL A 174 1.15 -8.99 -10.10
CA VAL A 174 1.67 -10.36 -9.99
C VAL A 174 0.95 -11.10 -8.88
N GLN A 175 0.40 -12.27 -9.21
CA GLN A 175 -0.34 -13.15 -8.30
C GLN A 175 0.61 -13.98 -7.41
N PRO A 176 0.10 -14.65 -6.35
CA PRO A 176 0.91 -15.45 -5.44
C PRO A 176 1.78 -16.52 -6.13
N ASP A 177 1.22 -17.18 -7.14
CA ASP A 177 1.91 -18.17 -7.99
C ASP A 177 2.96 -17.54 -8.94
N GLY A 178 2.97 -16.22 -9.10
CA GLY A 178 3.87 -15.49 -9.98
C GLY A 178 3.30 -15.17 -11.37
N ALA A 179 2.04 -15.51 -11.64
CA ALA A 179 1.37 -15.10 -12.87
C ALA A 179 1.29 -13.56 -12.93
N PHE A 180 1.70 -12.99 -14.06
CA PHE A 180 1.59 -11.57 -14.34
C PHE A 180 0.33 -11.34 -15.18
N GLY A 181 -0.55 -10.43 -14.76
CA GLY A 181 -1.80 -10.17 -15.45
C GLY A 181 -2.37 -8.80 -15.16
N PHE A 182 -3.53 -8.52 -15.73
CA PHE A 182 -4.28 -7.31 -15.44
C PHE A 182 -5.02 -7.43 -14.12
N THR A 183 -5.17 -6.29 -13.45
CA THR A 183 -6.15 -6.14 -12.38
C THR A 183 -7.52 -5.87 -12.98
N ARG A 184 -8.56 -5.83 -12.13
CA ARG A 184 -9.89 -5.31 -12.52
C ARG A 184 -9.82 -3.91 -13.15
N LEU A 185 -9.00 -3.00 -12.60
CA LEU A 185 -8.76 -1.69 -13.21
C LEU A 185 -8.06 -1.82 -14.57
N GLY A 186 -7.08 -2.71 -14.68
CA GLY A 186 -6.40 -2.99 -15.94
C GLY A 186 -7.34 -3.46 -17.03
N ASP A 187 -8.21 -4.43 -16.73
CA ASP A 187 -9.22 -4.91 -17.68
C ASP A 187 -10.15 -3.78 -18.15
N GLN A 188 -10.56 -2.89 -17.25
CA GLN A 188 -11.37 -1.71 -17.58
C GLN A 188 -10.63 -0.73 -18.50
N ILE A 189 -9.33 -0.51 -18.25
CA ILE A 189 -8.48 0.35 -19.09
C ILE A 189 -8.35 -0.27 -20.49
N GLU A 190 -8.03 -1.57 -20.57
CA GLU A 190 -7.87 -2.27 -21.85
C GLU A 190 -9.17 -2.26 -22.67
N GLU A 191 -10.31 -2.47 -22.01
CA GLU A 191 -11.61 -2.40 -22.66
C GLU A 191 -11.89 -0.99 -23.21
N ALA A 192 -11.64 0.05 -22.41
CA ALA A 192 -11.82 1.43 -22.85
C ALA A 192 -10.91 1.79 -24.04
N VAL A 193 -9.66 1.34 -24.02
CA VAL A 193 -8.70 1.54 -25.13
C VAL A 193 -9.17 0.81 -26.39
N ARG A 194 -9.67 -0.42 -26.25
CA ARG A 194 -10.21 -1.21 -27.36
C ARG A 194 -11.39 -0.51 -28.03
N LEU A 195 -12.35 -0.02 -27.24
CA LEU A 195 -13.52 0.71 -27.74
C LEU A 195 -13.10 2.00 -28.45
N TYR A 196 -12.21 2.79 -27.85
CA TYR A 196 -11.69 4.02 -28.46
C TYR A 196 -11.02 3.80 -29.82
N ARG A 197 -10.31 2.68 -29.97
CA ARG A 197 -9.64 2.33 -31.25
C ARG A 197 -10.62 1.84 -32.32
N ALA A 198 -11.75 1.25 -31.94
CA ALA A 198 -12.76 0.78 -32.89
C ALA A 198 -13.62 1.91 -33.47
N GLU A 199 -13.69 3.05 -32.77
CA GLU A 199 -14.43 4.26 -33.19
C GLU A 199 -13.61 5.20 -34.09
N ARG A 200 -12.36 4.84 -34.43
CA ARG A 200 -11.45 5.60 -35.31
C ARG A 200 -11.15 4.83 -36.58
#